data_AF-A0A2R7PBE5-F1
#
_entry.id   AF-A0A2R7PBE5-F1
#
_cell.length_a   1.000
_cell.length_b   1.000
_cell.length_c   1.000
_cell.angle_alpha   90.00
_cell.angle_beta   90.00
_cell.angle_gamma   90.00
#
_symmetry.space_group_name_H-M   'P 1'
#
loop_
_entity.id
_entity.type
_entity.pdbx_description
1 polymer ?
#
loop_
_entity_poly.entity_id
_entity_poly.type
_entity_poly.pdbx_seq_one_letter_code
_entity_poly.pdbx_strand_id
1 'polypeptide(L)' 'MPLNDAQFIQQAVTLQQEMEGKTDKNTARQEYAEKLLKLLKDYLKSASIEITGTSNQGPFTGTGKIT' A
#
# COMPACT_ATOMS: atom_id res chain seq x y z
N MET A 1 -11.28 -7.26 2.96
CA MET A 1 -11.06 -6.10 3.87
C MET A 1 -10.69 -4.89 3.03
N PRO A 2 -11.12 -3.66 3.40
CA PRO A 2 -10.67 -2.46 2.71
C PRO A 2 -9.15 -2.29 2.85
N LEU A 3 -8.55 -1.60 1.89
CA LEU A 3 -7.13 -1.22 1.94
C LEU A 3 -6.81 -0.49 3.25
N ASN A 4 -5.55 -0.57 3.73
CA ASN A 4 -5.16 0.09 4.99
C ASN A 4 -4.85 1.58 4.78
N ASP A 5 -5.89 2.36 4.54
CA ASP A 5 -5.81 3.81 4.24
C ASP A 5 -5.13 4.59 5.36
N ALA A 6 -5.47 4.26 6.61
CA ALA A 6 -4.92 4.93 7.79
C ALA A 6 -3.40 4.77 7.89
N GLN A 7 -2.91 3.54 7.67
CA GLN A 7 -1.47 3.28 7.68
C GLN A 7 -0.75 3.97 6.51
N PHE A 8 -1.33 3.93 5.31
CA PHE A 8 -0.75 4.60 4.14
C PHE A 8 -0.63 6.11 4.35
N ILE A 9 -1.70 6.77 4.84
CA ILE A 9 -1.70 8.21 5.12
C ILE A 9 -0.62 8.56 6.15
N GLN A 10 -0.53 7.81 7.25
CA GLN A 10 0.48 8.04 8.28
C GLN A 10 1.91 7.91 7.73
N GLN A 11 2.16 6.90 6.90
CA GLN A 11 3.46 6.70 6.26
C GLN A 11 3.79 7.79 5.23
N ALA A 12 2.80 8.25 4.45
CA ALA A 12 2.98 9.34 3.50
C ALA A 12 3.33 10.67 4.18
N VAL A 13 2.65 11.01 5.30
CA VAL A 13 2.97 12.20 6.10
C VAL A 13 4.38 12.10 6.69
N THR A 14 4.74 10.94 7.23
CA THR A 14 6.08 10.69 7.78
C THR A 14 7.16 10.89 6.69
N LEU A 15 6.90 10.39 5.48
CA LEU A 15 7.80 10.56 4.35
C LEU A 15 7.95 12.05 3.97
N GLN A 16 6.86 12.83 3.98
CA GLN A 16 6.93 14.27 3.70
C GLN A 16 7.80 15.01 4.73
N GLN A 17 7.61 14.73 6.02
CA GLN A 17 8.42 15.29 7.11
C GLN A 17 9.91 14.94 6.95
N GLU A 18 10.24 13.71 6.53
CA GLU A 18 11.63 13.32 6.25
C GLU A 18 12.26 14.16 5.13
N MET A 19 11.49 14.49 4.09
CA MET A 19 11.99 15.27 2.95
C MET A 19 12.14 16.75 3.27
N GLU A 20 11.34 17.31 4.19
CA GLU A 20 11.47 18.70 4.64
C GLU A 20 12.85 18.96 5.25
N GLY A 21 13.39 18.00 6.01
CA GLY A 21 14.70 18.06 6.63
C GLY A 21 15.89 17.98 5.67
N LYS A 22 15.68 17.67 4.39
CA LYS A 22 16.76 17.55 3.40
C LYS A 22 17.13 18.91 2.81
N THR A 23 18.43 19.19 2.78
CA THR A 23 19.03 20.42 2.20
C THR A 23 19.10 20.36 0.68
N ASP A 24 19.46 19.22 0.10
CA ASP A 24 19.42 19.00 -1.35
C ASP A 24 18.00 18.66 -1.81
N LYS A 25 17.32 19.67 -2.37
CA LYS A 25 15.94 19.54 -2.86
C LYS A 25 15.81 18.73 -4.14
N ASN A 26 16.87 18.52 -4.92
CA ASN A 26 16.80 17.68 -6.11
C ASN A 26 16.85 16.21 -5.73
N THR A 27 17.82 15.85 -4.88
CA THR A 27 17.93 14.49 -4.33
C THR A 27 16.71 14.13 -3.50
N ALA A 28 16.20 15.04 -2.67
CA ALA A 28 14.98 14.81 -1.89
C ALA A 28 13.74 14.52 -2.76
N ARG A 29 13.60 15.18 -3.91
CA ARG A 29 12.46 14.93 -4.82
C ARG A 29 12.52 13.54 -5.45
N GLN A 30 13.72 13.11 -5.85
CA GLN A 30 13.94 11.76 -6.39
C GLN A 30 13.64 10.69 -5.32
N GLU A 31 14.23 10.85 -4.12
CA GLU A 31 14.01 9.92 -3.01
C GLU A 31 12.53 9.85 -2.58
N TYR A 32 11.85 11.00 -2.54
CA TYR A 32 10.42 11.06 -2.26
C TYR A 32 9.62 10.22 -3.25
N ALA A 33 9.87 10.37 -4.55
CA ALA A 33 9.16 9.63 -5.59
C ALA A 33 9.39 8.11 -5.47
N GLU A 34 10.63 7.69 -5.22
CA GLU A 34 10.98 6.27 -5.06
C GLU A 34 10.33 5.65 -3.82
N LYS A 35 10.38 6.36 -2.68
CA LYS A 35 9.76 5.91 -1.43
C LYS A 35 8.24 5.92 -1.50
N LEU A 36 7.64 6.92 -2.15
CA LEU A 36 6.19 6.98 -2.35
C LEU A 36 5.70 5.83 -3.24
N LEU A 37 6.43 5.49 -4.32
CA LEU A 37 6.11 4.33 -5.15
C LEU A 37 6.13 3.03 -4.34
N LYS A 38 7.11 2.86 -3.44
CA LYS A 38 7.17 1.70 -2.55
C LYS A 38 5.94 1.66 -1.62
N LEU A 39 5.61 2.77 -0.97
CA LEU A 39 4.43 2.86 -0.10
C LEU A 39 3.13 2.53 -0.85
N LEU A 40 2.98 3.00 -2.08
CA LEU A 40 1.82 2.67 -2.92
C LEU A 40 1.73 1.17 -3.20
N LYS A 41 2.85 0.52 -3.52
CA LYS A 41 2.90 -0.93 -3.74
C LYS A 41 2.52 -1.70 -2.48
N ASP A 42 3.06 -1.31 -1.33
CA ASP A 42 2.76 -1.96 -0.04
C ASP A 42 1.28 -1.76 0.35
N TYR A 43 0.74 -0.57 0.08
CA TYR A 43 -0.68 -0.29 0.25
C TYR A 43 -1.56 -1.18 -0.64
N LEU A 44 -1.25 -1.33 -1.92
CA LEU A 44 -1.99 -2.23 -2.81
C LEU A 44 -1.89 -3.70 -2.35
N LYS A 45 -0.73 -4.13 -1.85
CA LYS A 45 -0.54 -5.48 -1.29
C LYS A 45 -1.30 -5.71 0.02
N SER A 46 -1.72 -4.65 0.71
CA SER A 46 -2.61 -4.76 1.87
C SER A 46 -4.03 -5.21 1.49
N ALA A 47 -4.38 -5.16 0.19
CA ALA A 47 -5.68 -5.63 -0.28
C ALA A 47 -5.86 -7.12 -0.02
N SER A 48 -6.97 -7.46 0.63
CA SER A 48 -7.45 -8.82 0.78
C SER A 48 -8.79 -8.95 0.07
N ILE A 49 -8.80 -9.73 -1.01
CA ILE A 49 -9.98 -9.98 -1.82
C ILE A 49 -10.66 -11.25 -1.28
N GLU A 50 -11.90 -11.11 -0.84
CA GLU A 50 -12.72 -12.26 -0.49
C GLU A 50 -13.31 -12.85 -1.77
N ILE A 51 -13.11 -14.15 -1.98
CA ILE A 51 -13.61 -14.88 -3.14
C ILE A 51 -14.71 -15.79 -2.63
N THR A 52 -15.93 -15.59 -3.12
CA THR A 52 -17.07 -16.45 -2.82
C THR A 52 -17.51 -17.17 -4.10
N GLY A 53 -17.89 -18.43 -3.98
CA GLY A 53 -18.31 -19.22 -5.13
C GLY A 53 -19.02 -20.50 -4.72
N THR A 54 -19.51 -21.21 -5.72
CA THR A 54 -20.20 -22.49 -5.53
C THR A 54 -19.55 -23.52 -6.44
N SER A 55 -19.20 -24.67 -5.86
CA SER A 55 -18.64 -25.80 -6.59
C SER A 55 -19.62 -26.98 -6.54
N ASN A 56 -19.28 -28.08 -7.22
CA ASN A 56 -20.03 -29.34 -7.13
C ASN A 56 -20.02 -29.93 -5.69
N GLN A 57 -19.20 -29.40 -4.77
CA GLN A 57 -19.17 -29.76 -3.35
C GLN A 57 -19.88 -28.74 -2.44
N GLY A 58 -20.55 -27.74 -2.99
CA GLY A 58 -21.26 -26.70 -2.25
C GLY A 58 -20.56 -25.32 -2.26
N PRO A 59 -21.06 -24.37 -1.44
CA PRO A 59 -20.47 -23.04 -1.35
C PRO A 59 -19.06 -23.08 -0.75
N PHE A 60 -18.18 -22.23 -1.26
CA PHE A 60 -16.84 -22.04 -0.72
C PHE A 60 -16.51 -20.55 -0.58
N THR A 61 -15.62 -20.26 0.36
CA THR A 61 -15.00 -18.96 0.55
C THR A 61 -13.48 -19.11 0.49
N GLY A 62 -12.81 -18.19 -0.19
CA GLY A 62 -11.37 -18.12 -0.32
C GLY A 62 -10.88 -16.70 -0.12
N THR A 63 -9.56 -16.54 0.08
CA THR A 63 -8.94 -15.23 0.24
C THR A 63 -7.80 -15.08 -0.76
N GLY A 64 -7.94 -14.12 -1.67
CA GLY A 64 -6.88 -13.70 -2.58
C GLY A 64 -6.05 -12.56 -1.97
N LYS A 65 -4.74 -12.59 -2.19
CA LYS A 65 -3.81 -11.51 -1.84
C LYS A 65 -3.02 -11.06 -3.06
N ILE A 66 -2.75 -9.76 -3.13
CA ILE A 66 -1.81 -9.20 -4.11
C ILE A 66 -0.39 -9.36 -3.53
N THR A 67 0.50 -10.04 -4.24
CA THR A 67 1.89 -10.31 -3.82
C THR A 67 2.93 -9.60 -4.68
#